data_AF-A0AAX4P3A4-F1
#
_entry.id   AF-A0AAX4P3A4-F1
#
_cell.length_a   1.000
_cell.length_b   1.000
_cell.length_c   1.000
_cell.angle_alpha   90.00
_cell.angle_beta   90.00
_cell.angle_gamma   90.00
#
_symmetry.space_group_name_H-M   'P 1'
#
loop_
_entity.id
_entity.type
_entity.pdbx_description
1 polymer ?
#
loop_
_entity_poly.entity_id
_entity_poly.type
_entity_poly.pdbx_seq_one_letter_code
_entity_poly.pdbx_strand_id
1 'polypeptide(L)'
;MRAAVGRIQARSARPAGARRTVVARAAPTANNSASVRQMSDAQLDAAVKESKTEIIKLEMKKASRQEFKPHEIKAHKKQVARLLTVKREREIEQGVSKRESRRNEKNAALAKYKQQLKDSNIVIQRPKSQKLRWQKREAARAAAAEE
;
A
#
# COMPACT_ATOMS: atom_id res chain seq x y z
N MET A 1 44.57 -29.60 -9.80
CA MET A 1 43.69 -28.40 -9.85
C MET A 1 43.10 -28.17 -8.46
N ARG A 2 43.56 -27.14 -7.73
CA ARG A 2 43.00 -26.75 -6.41
C ARG A 2 42.32 -25.39 -6.58
N ALA A 3 41.01 -25.33 -6.32
CA ALA A 3 40.23 -24.09 -6.39
C ALA A 3 40.54 -23.20 -5.17
N ALA A 4 40.95 -21.97 -5.42
CA ALA A 4 41.18 -20.96 -4.39
C ALA A 4 39.84 -20.40 -3.90
N VAL A 5 39.48 -20.71 -2.66
CA VAL A 5 38.34 -20.08 -1.97
C VAL A 5 38.81 -18.70 -1.48
N GLY A 6 38.42 -17.66 -2.22
CA GLY A 6 38.68 -16.26 -1.85
C GLY A 6 37.94 -15.88 -0.58
N ARG A 7 38.69 -15.53 0.47
CA ARG A 7 38.17 -15.02 1.75
C ARG A 7 37.59 -13.61 1.53
N ILE A 8 36.26 -13.49 1.58
CA ILE A 8 35.56 -12.20 1.57
C ILE A 8 35.91 -11.48 2.88
N GLN A 9 36.70 -10.41 2.81
CA GLN A 9 36.96 -9.56 3.98
C GLN A 9 35.69 -8.79 4.33
N ALA A 10 35.24 -8.92 5.58
CA ALA A 10 34.11 -8.16 6.11
C ALA A 10 34.49 -6.67 6.17
N ARG A 11 33.72 -5.81 5.48
CA ARG A 11 33.84 -4.36 5.58
C ARG A 11 33.49 -3.93 7.01
N SER A 12 34.42 -3.29 7.70
CA SER A 12 34.19 -2.67 9.01
C SER A 12 33.07 -1.63 8.94
N ALA A 13 32.09 -1.73 9.83
CA ALA A 13 31.00 -0.75 9.94
C ALA A 13 31.57 0.64 10.28
N ARG A 14 31.22 1.66 9.48
CA ARG A 14 31.53 3.05 9.81
C ARG A 14 30.80 3.45 11.10
N PRO A 15 31.46 4.17 12.03
CA PRO A 15 30.78 4.68 13.22
C PRO A 15 29.64 5.60 12.80
N ALA A 16 28.48 5.44 13.42
CA ALA A 16 27.33 6.29 13.22
C ALA A 16 27.73 7.72 13.63
N GLY A 17 27.87 8.62 12.66
CA GLY A 17 28.18 10.02 12.91
C GLY A 17 27.19 10.60 13.93
N ALA A 18 27.71 11.38 14.88
CA ALA A 18 26.94 12.03 15.93
C ALA A 18 25.70 12.72 15.33
N ARG A 19 24.52 12.36 15.85
CA ARG A 19 23.23 12.94 15.43
C ARG A 19 23.28 14.44 15.67
N ARG A 20 23.36 15.24 14.59
CA ARG A 20 23.23 16.70 14.66
C ARG A 20 21.93 17.02 15.40
N THR A 21 22.04 17.65 16.57
CA THR A 21 20.91 18.21 17.29
C THR A 21 20.34 19.36 16.46
N VAL A 22 19.09 19.24 16.05
CA VAL A 22 18.43 20.28 15.23
C VAL A 22 18.04 21.43 16.18
N VAL A 23 18.78 22.54 16.11
CA VAL A 23 18.65 23.70 17.03
C VAL A 23 17.43 24.57 16.74
N ALA A 24 16.79 24.43 15.58
CA ALA A 24 15.59 25.19 15.24
C ALA A 24 14.54 24.30 14.55
N ARG A 25 13.35 24.21 15.14
CA ARG A 25 12.18 23.56 14.54
C ARG A 25 11.36 24.62 13.81
N ALA A 26 11.33 24.55 12.48
CA ALA A 26 10.49 25.45 11.68
C ALA A 26 9.02 25.31 12.09
N ALA A 27 8.28 26.43 12.01
CA ALA A 27 6.85 26.51 12.31
C ALA A 27 6.07 25.42 11.56
N PRO A 28 4.99 24.87 12.18
CA PRO A 28 4.21 23.81 11.57
C PRO A 28 3.60 24.29 10.25
N THR A 29 3.98 23.66 9.14
CA THR A 29 3.34 23.88 7.84
C THR A 29 1.85 23.54 7.91
N ALA A 30 1.02 24.21 7.09
CA ALA A 30 -0.45 24.08 7.05
C ALA A 30 -1.00 22.64 7.14
N ASN A 31 -0.29 21.64 6.59
CA ASN A 31 -0.69 20.23 6.66
C ASN A 31 0.12 19.45 7.73
N ASN A 32 0.02 19.88 8.98
CA ASN A 32 0.81 19.32 10.08
C ASN A 32 0.45 17.85 10.38
N SER A 33 1.38 17.04 10.86
CA SER A 33 1.10 15.62 11.17
C SER A 33 0.07 15.45 12.29
N ALA A 34 -0.06 16.45 13.16
CA ALA A 34 -1.05 16.47 14.23
C ALA A 34 -2.50 16.51 13.72
N SER A 35 -2.79 17.32 12.69
CA SER A 35 -4.15 17.41 12.12
C SER A 35 -4.53 16.13 11.38
N VAL A 36 -3.57 15.47 10.72
CA VAL A 36 -3.81 14.19 10.03
C VAL A 36 -4.21 13.07 11.01
N ARG A 37 -3.67 13.07 12.22
CA ARG A 37 -3.98 12.04 13.23
C ARG A 37 -5.40 12.10 13.77
N GLN A 38 -6.06 13.25 13.67
CA GLN A 38 -7.43 13.45 14.13
C GLN A 38 -8.49 12.94 13.12
N MET A 39 -8.10 12.69 11.87
CA MET A 39 -9.02 12.23 10.82
C MET A 39 -9.42 10.76 11.02
N SER A 40 -10.65 10.40 10.64
CA SER A 40 -11.09 9.00 10.61
C SER A 40 -10.43 8.20 9.48
N ASP A 41 -10.42 6.87 9.56
CA ASP A 41 -9.80 6.02 8.52
C ASP A 41 -10.46 6.21 7.13
N ALA A 42 -11.77 6.41 7.09
CA ALA A 42 -12.50 6.68 5.86
C ALA A 42 -12.12 8.05 5.26
N GLN A 43 -11.96 9.07 6.12
CA GLN A 43 -11.51 10.40 5.71
C GLN A 43 -10.07 10.38 5.20
N LEU A 44 -9.19 9.60 5.85
CA LEU A 44 -7.81 9.41 5.38
C LEU A 44 -7.78 8.81 3.97
N ASP A 45 -8.59 7.78 3.71
CA ASP A 45 -8.65 7.15 2.39
C ASP A 45 -9.25 8.06 1.32
N ALA A 46 -10.24 8.90 1.66
CA ALA A 46 -10.77 9.92 0.78
C ALA A 46 -9.72 10.99 0.45
N ALA A 47 -9.06 11.54 1.46
CA ALA A 47 -8.01 12.56 1.30
C ALA A 47 -6.81 12.05 0.48
N VAL A 48 -6.45 10.76 0.61
CA VAL A 48 -5.41 10.14 -0.23
C VAL A 48 -5.82 10.11 -1.69
N LYS A 49 -7.09 9.77 -2.00
CA LYS A 49 -7.58 9.77 -3.38
C LYS A 49 -7.58 11.17 -3.96
N GLU A 50 -8.14 12.14 -3.23
CA GLU A 50 -8.19 13.55 -3.65
C GLU A 50 -6.79 14.09 -3.95
N SER A 51 -5.85 13.93 -3.00
CA SER A 51 -4.46 14.36 -3.18
C SER A 51 -3.79 13.71 -4.40
N LYS A 52 -4.09 12.43 -4.69
CA LYS A 52 -3.58 11.76 -5.90
C LYS A 52 -4.20 12.32 -7.18
N THR A 53 -5.51 12.62 -7.17
CA THR A 53 -6.16 13.25 -8.34
C THR A 53 -5.59 14.65 -8.61
N GLU A 54 -5.29 15.43 -7.57
CA GLU A 54 -4.67 16.75 -7.70
C GLU A 54 -3.27 16.66 -8.31
N ILE A 55 -2.46 15.69 -7.87
CA ILE A 55 -1.15 15.44 -8.47
C ILE A 55 -1.28 15.18 -9.98
N ILE A 56 -2.22 14.32 -10.40
CA ILE A 56 -2.44 14.01 -11.82
C ILE A 56 -2.87 15.27 -12.58
N LYS A 57 -3.82 16.05 -12.05
CA LYS A 57 -4.25 17.32 -12.65
C LYS A 57 -3.08 18.29 -12.84
N LEU A 58 -2.21 18.42 -11.83
CA LEU A 58 -1.02 19.26 -11.91
C LEU A 58 0.02 18.73 -12.90
N GLU A 59 0.20 17.40 -12.96
CA GLU A 59 1.09 16.76 -13.94
C GLU A 59 0.56 16.93 -15.38
N MET A 60 -0.76 16.91 -15.58
CA MET A 60 -1.38 17.23 -16.88
C MET A 60 -1.15 18.69 -17.28
N LYS A 61 -1.32 19.66 -16.36
CA LYS A 61 -1.00 21.07 -16.59
C LYS A 61 0.47 21.28 -16.94
N LYS A 62 1.35 20.58 -16.22
CA LYS A 62 2.79 20.59 -16.51
C LYS A 62 3.09 20.05 -17.91
N ALA A 63 2.45 18.97 -18.32
CA ALA A 63 2.63 18.36 -19.63
C ALA A 63 2.12 19.28 -20.77
N SER A 64 0.97 19.93 -20.57
CA SER A 64 0.41 20.90 -21.51
C SER A 64 1.11 22.27 -21.48
N ARG A 65 2.17 22.42 -20.67
CA ARG A 65 2.90 23.68 -20.45
C ARG A 65 2.01 24.85 -20.00
N GLN A 66 0.88 24.55 -19.36
CA GLN A 66 0.05 25.54 -18.72
C GLN A 66 0.74 26.07 -17.45
N GLU A 67 0.37 27.27 -17.02
CA GLU A 67 0.88 27.83 -15.78
C GLU A 67 0.38 27.03 -14.57
N PHE A 68 1.31 26.62 -13.70
CA PHE A 68 1.02 25.96 -12.43
C PHE A 68 2.16 26.23 -11.45
N LYS A 69 1.90 26.07 -10.15
CA LYS A 69 2.94 26.28 -9.13
C LYS A 69 3.74 24.98 -8.91
N PRO A 70 5.07 24.97 -9.16
CA PRO A 70 5.86 23.73 -9.05
C PRO A 70 5.91 23.11 -7.66
N HIS A 71 5.78 23.92 -6.60
CA HIS A 71 5.84 23.46 -5.22
C HIS A 71 4.58 22.68 -4.80
N GLU A 72 3.45 22.88 -5.46
CA GLU A 72 2.18 22.18 -5.15
C GLU A 72 2.33 20.68 -5.37
N ILE A 73 2.95 20.24 -6.47
CA ILE A 73 3.19 18.81 -6.73
C ILE A 73 3.97 18.18 -5.57
N LYS A 74 5.02 18.85 -5.09
CA LYS A 74 5.83 18.37 -3.96
C LYS A 74 5.05 18.40 -2.65
N ALA A 75 4.19 19.39 -2.45
CA ALA A 75 3.33 19.51 -1.27
C ALA A 75 2.31 18.36 -1.21
N HIS A 76 1.57 18.09 -2.29
CA HIS A 76 0.60 16.99 -2.35
C HIS A 76 1.27 15.62 -2.23
N LYS A 77 2.46 15.41 -2.84
CA LYS A 77 3.25 14.17 -2.65
C LYS A 77 3.64 13.95 -1.17
N LYS A 78 4.05 15.02 -0.48
CA LYS A 78 4.34 14.96 0.98
C LYS A 78 3.08 14.69 1.81
N GLN A 79 1.95 15.27 1.44
CA GLN A 79 0.67 15.03 2.10
C GLN A 79 0.23 13.57 1.98
N VAL A 80 0.30 12.97 0.79
CA VAL A 80 0.02 11.54 0.58
C VAL A 80 0.92 10.67 1.46
N ALA A 81 2.22 10.98 1.52
CA ALA A 81 3.15 10.23 2.38
C ALA A 81 2.77 10.30 3.87
N ARG A 82 2.38 11.48 4.37
CA ARG A 82 1.92 11.67 5.76
C ARG A 82 0.65 10.87 6.05
N LEU A 83 -0.35 10.95 5.17
CA LEU A 83 -1.62 10.22 5.29
C LEU A 83 -1.39 8.70 5.37
N LEU A 84 -0.57 8.16 4.47
CA LEU A 84 -0.23 6.74 4.44
C LEU A 84 0.60 6.29 5.65
N THR A 85 1.42 7.19 6.21
CA THR A 85 2.19 6.90 7.42
C THR A 85 1.25 6.72 8.61
N VAL A 86 0.31 7.64 8.82
CA VAL A 86 -0.68 7.54 9.92
C VAL A 86 -1.55 6.30 9.76
N LYS A 87 -1.99 5.98 8.53
CA LYS A 87 -2.73 4.73 8.27
C LYS A 87 -1.91 3.50 8.67
N ARG A 88 -0.62 3.49 8.33
CA ARG A 88 0.27 2.37 8.68
C ARG A 88 0.58 2.31 10.18
N GLU A 89 0.69 3.44 10.87
CA GLU A 89 0.82 3.50 12.33
C GLU A 89 -0.38 2.80 12.99
N ARG A 90 -1.61 3.11 12.56
CA ARG A 90 -2.84 2.46 13.06
C ARG A 90 -2.89 0.95 12.80
N GLU A 91 -2.48 0.51 11.61
CA GLU A 91 -2.38 -0.93 11.31
C GLU A 91 -1.38 -1.65 12.20
N ILE A 92 -0.28 -0.98 12.58
CA ILE A 92 0.73 -1.54 13.49
C ILE A 92 0.19 -1.63 14.91
N GLU A 93 -0.55 -0.63 15.38
CA GLU A 93 -1.24 -0.66 16.68
C GLU A 93 -2.26 -1.80 16.77
N GLN A 94 -2.93 -2.12 15.65
CA GLN A 94 -3.84 -3.28 15.53
C GLN A 94 -3.10 -4.63 15.48
N GLY A 95 -1.76 -4.64 15.49
CA GLY A 95 -0.95 -5.86 15.47
C GLY A 95 -0.79 -6.50 14.08
N VAL A 96 -1.16 -5.80 13.00
CA VAL A 96 -1.08 -6.36 11.64
C VAL A 96 0.36 -6.37 11.14
N SER A 97 0.87 -7.57 10.87
CA SER A 97 2.22 -7.73 10.33
C SER A 97 2.34 -7.11 8.92
N LYS A 98 3.57 -6.73 8.53
CA LYS A 98 3.83 -6.16 7.21
C LYS A 98 3.42 -7.09 6.05
N ARG A 99 3.52 -8.41 6.26
CA ARG A 99 3.13 -9.40 5.25
C ARG A 99 1.62 -9.49 5.11
N GLU A 100 0.90 -9.47 6.23
CA GLU A 100 -0.56 -9.51 6.24
C GLU A 100 -1.16 -8.25 5.64
N SER A 101 -0.66 -7.06 6.01
CA SER A 101 -1.10 -5.79 5.41
C SER A 101 -1.02 -5.82 3.88
N ARG A 102 0.13 -6.25 3.31
CA ARG A 102 0.30 -6.40 1.86
C ARG A 102 -0.60 -7.47 1.23
N ARG A 103 -0.84 -8.58 1.95
CA ARG A 103 -1.73 -9.65 1.49
C ARG A 103 -3.18 -9.18 1.47
N ASN A 104 -3.60 -8.47 2.51
CA ASN A 104 -4.93 -7.92 2.66
C ASN A 104 -5.19 -6.85 1.59
N GLU A 105 -4.22 -5.99 1.29
CA GLU A 105 -4.30 -5.01 0.20
C GLU A 105 -4.55 -5.71 -1.16
N LYS A 106 -3.77 -6.75 -1.48
CA LYS A 106 -3.96 -7.54 -2.70
C LYS A 106 -5.31 -8.25 -2.72
N ASN A 107 -5.71 -8.87 -1.61
CA ASN A 107 -6.98 -9.57 -1.50
C ASN A 107 -8.17 -8.61 -1.64
N ALA A 108 -8.09 -7.42 -1.05
CA ALA A 108 -9.10 -6.38 -1.18
C ALA A 108 -9.20 -5.87 -2.61
N ALA A 109 -8.09 -5.68 -3.31
CA ALA A 109 -8.08 -5.32 -4.73
C ALA A 109 -8.73 -6.42 -5.60
N LEU A 110 -8.39 -7.69 -5.33
CA LEU A 110 -9.02 -8.84 -6.01
C LEU A 110 -10.51 -8.95 -5.69
N ALA A 111 -10.93 -8.66 -4.46
CA ALA A 111 -12.33 -8.68 -4.06
C ALA A 111 -13.13 -7.61 -4.81
N LYS A 112 -12.61 -6.37 -4.91
CA LYS A 112 -13.21 -5.30 -5.71
C LYS A 112 -13.33 -5.68 -7.18
N TYR A 113 -12.27 -6.24 -7.77
CA TYR A 113 -12.30 -6.70 -9.15
C TYR A 113 -13.35 -7.81 -9.37
N LYS A 114 -13.44 -8.77 -8.44
CA LYS A 114 -14.48 -9.82 -8.48
C LYS A 114 -15.90 -9.26 -8.33
N GLN A 115 -16.08 -8.23 -7.49
CA GLN A 115 -17.37 -7.53 -7.37
C GLN A 115 -17.74 -6.86 -8.69
N GLN A 116 -16.83 -6.08 -9.28
CA GLN A 116 -17.04 -5.43 -10.58
C GLN A 116 -17.44 -6.43 -11.68
N LEU A 117 -16.81 -7.61 -11.73
CA LEU A 117 -17.16 -8.67 -12.67
C LEU A 117 -18.55 -9.24 -12.42
N LYS A 118 -18.93 -9.45 -11.15
CA LYS A 118 -20.28 -9.89 -10.78
C LYS A 118 -21.32 -8.83 -11.15
N ASP A 119 -21.04 -7.55 -10.90
CA ASP A 119 -21.91 -6.43 -11.23
C ASP A 119 -22.09 -6.31 -12.75
N SER A 120 -21.03 -6.58 -13.51
CA SER A 120 -21.05 -6.64 -14.98
C SER A 120 -21.64 -7.96 -15.52
N ASN A 121 -22.11 -8.85 -14.64
CA ASN A 121 -22.61 -10.20 -14.94
C ASN A 121 -21.63 -11.07 -15.76
N ILE A 122 -20.33 -10.82 -15.64
CA ILE A 122 -19.27 -11.60 -16.30
C ILE A 122 -18.89 -12.75 -15.38
N VAL A 123 -19.36 -13.95 -15.71
CA VAL A 123 -18.97 -15.17 -15.00
C VAL A 123 -17.66 -15.68 -15.58
N ILE A 124 -16.55 -15.51 -14.84
CA ILE A 124 -15.28 -16.16 -15.18
C ILE A 124 -15.45 -17.68 -15.01
N GLN A 125 -15.62 -18.37 -16.14
CA GLN A 125 -15.61 -19.83 -16.18
C GLN A 125 -14.18 -20.32 -15.87
N ARG A 126 -13.97 -20.80 -14.64
CA ARG A 126 -12.73 -21.50 -14.29
C ARG A 126 -12.68 -22.80 -15.11
N PRO A 127 -11.57 -23.11 -15.81
CA PRO A 127 -11.48 -24.34 -16.59
C PRO A 127 -11.78 -25.55 -15.68
N LYS A 128 -12.66 -26.44 -16.14
CA LYS A 128 -13.12 -27.63 -15.40
C LYS A 128 -11.95 -28.61 -15.24
N SER A 129 -11.14 -28.43 -14.20
CA SER A 129 -10.15 -29.43 -13.79
C SER A 129 -10.82 -30.67 -13.18
N GLN A 130 -10.36 -31.86 -13.56
CA GLN A 130 -10.85 -33.13 -13.00
C GLN A 130 -10.69 -33.21 -11.48
N LYS A 131 -9.59 -32.66 -10.93
CA LYS A 131 -9.32 -32.61 -9.47
C LYS A 131 -10.37 -31.79 -8.71
N LEU A 132 -10.80 -30.66 -9.27
CA LEU A 132 -11.85 -29.83 -8.65
C LEU A 132 -13.23 -30.48 -8.73
N ARG A 133 -13.52 -31.25 -9.79
CA ARG A 133 -14.76 -32.05 -9.86
C ARG A 133 -14.77 -33.15 -8.79
N TRP A 134 -13.65 -33.84 -8.62
CA TRP A 134 -13.52 -34.90 -7.62
C TRP A 134 -13.70 -34.35 -6.20
N GLN A 135 -13.02 -33.24 -5.85
CA GLN A 135 -13.19 -32.58 -4.55
C GLN A 135 -14.63 -32.11 -4.30
N LYS A 136 -15.33 -31.56 -5.31
CA LYS A 136 -16.75 -31.19 -5.18
C LYS A 136 -17.64 -32.40 -4.88
N ARG A 137 -17.37 -33.55 -5.50
CA ARG A 137 -18.13 -34.79 -5.29
C ARG A 137 -17.88 -35.41 -3.92
N GLU A 138 -16.67 -35.28 -3.39
CA GLU A 138 -16.39 -35.71 -2.01
C GLU A 138 -17.05 -34.80 -0.99
N ALA A 139 -16.93 -33.48 -1.14
CA ALA A 139 -17.59 -32.54 -0.23
C ALA A 139 -19.12 -32.71 -0.20
N ALA A 140 -19.75 -32.97 -1.36
CA ALA A 140 -21.19 -33.27 -1.43
C ALA A 140 -21.54 -34.61 -0.77
N ARG A 141 -20.68 -35.62 -0.88
CA ARG A 141 -20.86 -36.91 -0.18
C ARG A 141 -20.68 -36.80 1.33
N ALA A 142 -19.72 -36.00 1.78
CA ALA A 142 -19.51 -35.72 3.19
C ALA A 142 -20.70 -34.95 3.79
N ALA A 143 -21.18 -33.91 3.11
CA ALA A 143 -22.36 -33.15 3.55
C ALA A 143 -23.63 -34.02 3.63
N ALA A 144 -23.82 -34.96 2.71
CA ALA A 144 -24.94 -35.92 2.73
C ALA A 144 -24.76 -37.08 3.72
N ALA A 145 -23.58 -37.23 4.33
CA ALA A 145 -23.31 -38.23 5.36
C ALA A 145 -23.38 -37.64 6.79
N GLU A 146 -23.34 -36.31 6.90
CA GLU A 146 -23.55 -35.58 8.17
C GLU A 146 -25.01 -35.14 8.37
N GLU A 147 -25.87 -35.30 7.35
CA GLU A 147 -27.34 -35.25 7.47
C GLU A 147 -27.92 -36.66 7.67
#